data_AF-A0A9D1W7F6-F1
#
_entry.id   AF-A0A9D1W7F6-F1
#
_cell.length_a   1.000
_cell.length_b   1.000
_cell.length_c   1.000
_cell.angle_alpha   90.00
_cell.angle_beta   90.00
_cell.angle_gamma   90.00
#
_symmetry.space_group_name_H-M   'P 1'
#
loop_
_entity.id
_entity.type
_entity.pdbx_description
1 polymer ?
#
loop_
_entity_poly.entity_id
_entity_poly.type
_entity_poly.pdbx_seq_one_letter_code
_entity_poly.pdbx_strand_id
1 'polypeptide(L)'
;MKKTILLGISVMLFWSCNNTGKTTPSEETEVQTENHATHQHAESADAVELDNGEKWLVNEEMKPFVLKGEELVSTYIQDNQTDFKALAEQLKDQNTQLIKSCTMTGKSHDELHKWLHPHLEIVKT
;
A
#
# COMPACT_ATOMS: atom_id res chain seq x y z
N MET A 1 -34.91 45.98 11.52
CA MET A 1 -33.51 46.04 11.98
C MET A 1 -33.41 45.47 13.38
N LYS A 2 -32.62 44.40 13.52
CA LYS A 2 -31.88 43.87 14.69
C LYS A 2 -31.87 42.35 14.56
N LYS A 3 -30.84 41.84 13.88
CA LYS A 3 -30.51 40.43 13.78
C LYS A 3 -29.74 40.06 15.04
N THR A 4 -30.26 39.15 15.86
CA THR A 4 -29.50 38.51 16.93
C THR A 4 -29.02 37.16 16.44
N ILE A 5 -27.70 37.06 16.26
CA ILE A 5 -26.95 35.83 16.01
C ILE A 5 -26.91 35.08 17.33
N LEU A 6 -27.30 33.80 17.34
CA LEU A 6 -27.07 32.90 18.47
C LEU A 6 -26.44 31.62 17.95
N LEU A 7 -25.15 31.52 18.24
CA LEU A 7 -24.22 30.43 17.96
C LEU A 7 -24.60 29.22 18.83
N GLY A 8 -25.08 28.14 18.22
CA GLY A 8 -25.36 26.87 18.90
C GLY A 8 -24.23 25.88 18.69
N ILE A 9 -23.46 25.65 19.76
CA ILE A 9 -22.30 24.75 19.85
C ILE A 9 -22.72 23.30 19.57
N SER A 10 -22.09 22.70 18.56
CA SER A 10 -22.15 21.27 18.25
C SER A 10 -21.31 20.50 19.29
N VAL A 11 -21.95 19.63 20.05
CA VAL A 11 -21.27 18.66 20.92
C VAL A 11 -21.36 17.30 20.24
N MET A 12 -20.31 16.94 19.50
CA MET A 12 -20.08 15.55 19.12
C MET A 12 -19.52 14.81 20.34
N LEU A 13 -20.31 13.88 20.88
CA LEU A 13 -19.88 12.96 21.91
C LEU A 13 -18.96 11.91 21.27
N PHE A 14 -17.65 12.00 21.53
CA PHE A 14 -16.73 10.92 21.20
C PHE A 14 -16.84 9.83 22.26
N TRP A 15 -17.42 8.69 21.89
CA TRP A 15 -17.26 7.44 22.63
C TRP A 15 -15.80 7.01 22.53
N SER A 16 -15.10 6.97 23.66
CA SER A 16 -13.82 6.29 23.81
C SER A 16 -14.05 4.99 24.58
N CYS A 17 -13.86 3.85 23.91
CA CYS A 17 -13.83 2.54 24.56
C CYS A 17 -12.45 2.34 25.21
N ASN A 18 -12.46 2.24 26.54
CA ASN A 18 -11.32 1.84 27.37
C ASN A 18 -11.21 0.31 27.39
N ASN A 19 -10.17 -0.27 26.79
CA ASN A 19 -9.90 -1.71 26.92
C ASN A 19 -9.21 -1.98 28.26
N THR A 20 -10.00 -2.40 29.25
CA THR A 20 -9.48 -2.88 30.55
C THR A 20 -9.09 -4.34 30.41
N GLY A 21 -7.78 -4.60 30.38
CA GLY A 21 -7.24 -5.94 30.56
C GLY A 21 -7.49 -6.43 31.99
N LYS A 22 -8.08 -7.63 32.12
CA LYS A 22 -8.06 -8.41 33.36
C LYS A 22 -7.97 -9.91 33.03
N THR A 23 -7.10 -10.56 33.77
CA THR A 23 -6.61 -11.94 33.64
C THR A 23 -7.50 -12.97 34.36
N THR A 24 -7.64 -14.16 33.72
CA THR A 24 -7.76 -15.55 34.28
C THR A 24 -9.13 -16.06 34.80
N PRO A 25 -9.52 -17.38 34.73
CA PRO A 25 -9.28 -18.51 33.79
C PRO A 25 -10.55 -19.31 33.34
N SER A 26 -10.35 -20.21 32.36
CA SER A 26 -11.12 -21.44 32.02
C SER A 26 -12.46 -21.30 31.27
N GLU A 27 -12.52 -21.73 30.01
CA GLU A 27 -13.07 -23.00 29.51
C GLU A 27 -13.21 -22.93 27.97
N GLU A 28 -13.08 -24.08 27.31
CA GLU A 28 -12.86 -24.29 25.87
C GLU A 28 -13.99 -23.76 24.98
N THR A 29 -13.63 -23.04 23.91
CA THR A 29 -14.40 -23.05 22.65
C THR A 29 -13.43 -22.71 21.51
N GLU A 30 -13.16 -23.71 20.68
CA GLU A 30 -12.49 -23.57 19.40
C GLU A 30 -13.27 -22.60 18.50
N VAL A 31 -12.72 -21.41 18.27
CA VAL A 31 -13.06 -20.61 17.10
C VAL A 31 -11.73 -20.24 16.46
N GLN A 32 -11.45 -20.89 15.33
CA GLN A 32 -10.37 -20.51 14.43
C GLN A 32 -10.57 -19.04 14.05
N THR A 33 -9.89 -18.17 14.79
CA THR A 33 -9.69 -16.79 14.37
C THR A 33 -8.59 -16.88 13.34
N GLU A 34 -8.93 -16.63 12.08
CA GLU A 34 -7.93 -16.40 11.05
C GLU A 34 -6.97 -15.33 11.56
N ASN A 35 -5.74 -15.76 11.80
CA ASN A 35 -4.63 -14.88 12.02
C ASN A 35 -4.41 -14.14 10.70
N HIS A 36 -5.15 -13.06 10.49
CA HIS A 36 -4.76 -12.04 9.54
C HIS A 36 -3.45 -11.50 10.10
N ALA A 37 -2.34 -12.08 9.62
CA ALA A 37 -1.01 -11.68 9.99
C ALA A 37 -0.95 -10.17 9.80
N THR A 38 -0.96 -9.45 10.92
CA THR A 38 -0.74 -8.03 10.92
C THR A 38 0.68 -7.89 10.43
N HIS A 39 0.85 -7.54 9.16
CA HIS A 39 2.13 -7.14 8.59
C HIS A 39 2.53 -5.84 9.29
N GLN A 40 3.08 -5.98 10.50
CA GLN A 40 3.79 -4.92 11.21
C GLN A 40 5.06 -4.67 10.40
N HIS A 41 4.95 -3.91 9.32
CA HIS A 41 6.11 -3.24 8.75
C HIS A 41 6.60 -2.29 9.83
N ALA A 42 7.77 -2.58 10.38
CA ALA A 42 8.45 -1.68 11.28
C ALA A 42 8.65 -0.34 10.56
N GLU A 43 7.78 0.62 10.85
CA GLU A 43 7.98 2.01 10.46
C GLU A 43 9.28 2.49 11.10
N SER A 44 10.31 2.78 10.29
CA SER A 44 11.23 3.92 10.49
C SER A 44 12.52 3.90 9.66
N ALA A 45 12.78 2.91 8.79
CA ALA A 45 13.95 2.94 7.89
C ALA A 45 13.63 2.73 6.39
N ASP A 46 12.56 1.99 6.05
CA ASP A 46 12.22 1.63 4.66
C ASP A 46 11.04 2.42 4.06
N ALA A 47 10.55 3.45 4.74
CA ALA A 47 9.48 4.28 4.20
C ALA A 47 10.01 5.15 3.05
N VAL A 48 9.23 5.20 1.95
CA VAL A 48 9.52 6.06 0.80
C VAL A 48 9.34 7.52 1.20
N GLU A 49 10.38 8.32 0.97
CA GLU A 49 10.36 9.77 1.17
C GLU A 49 9.85 10.47 -0.08
N LEU A 50 9.30 11.69 0.08
CA LEU A 50 8.91 12.54 -1.04
C LEU A 50 10.05 13.47 -1.47
N ASP A 51 10.07 13.83 -2.75
CA ASP A 51 10.94 14.90 -3.27
C ASP A 51 10.34 16.25 -2.92
N ASN A 52 10.69 16.79 -1.75
CA ASN A 52 10.18 18.08 -1.27
C ASN A 52 8.63 18.15 -1.24
N GLY A 53 7.97 17.02 -0.98
CA GLY A 53 6.51 16.90 -0.99
C GLY A 53 5.92 16.41 -2.31
N GLU A 54 6.73 16.24 -3.35
CA GLU A 54 6.34 15.72 -4.66
C GLU A 54 6.77 14.26 -4.87
N LYS A 55 6.21 13.62 -5.89
CA LYS A 55 6.59 12.25 -6.28
C LYS A 55 7.92 12.26 -7.01
N TRP A 56 8.75 11.25 -6.75
CA TRP A 56 9.96 11.02 -7.53
C TRP A 56 9.63 10.71 -9.00
N LEU A 57 10.40 11.32 -9.90
CA LEU A 57 10.37 10.97 -11.31
C LEU A 57 11.28 9.77 -11.57
N VAL A 58 10.80 8.88 -12.44
CA VAL A 58 11.62 7.81 -13.03
C VAL A 58 12.21 8.26 -14.38
N ASN A 59 13.28 7.62 -14.85
CA ASN A 59 13.79 7.89 -16.20
C ASN A 59 12.78 7.44 -17.27
N GLU A 60 12.78 8.13 -18.43
CA GLU A 60 11.77 7.94 -19.48
C GLU A 60 11.70 6.50 -19.97
N GLU A 61 12.83 5.80 -20.02
CA GLU A 61 12.93 4.42 -20.49
C GLU A 61 12.17 3.43 -19.58
N MET A 62 11.91 3.78 -18.31
CA MET A 62 11.16 2.94 -17.38
C MET A 62 9.65 3.03 -17.56
N LYS A 63 9.14 4.19 -18.03
CA LYS A 63 7.70 4.48 -18.06
C LYS A 63 6.87 3.46 -18.84
N PRO A 64 7.29 2.96 -20.02
CA PRO A 64 6.49 1.98 -20.76
C PRO A 64 6.18 0.72 -19.95
N PHE A 65 7.11 0.27 -19.11
CA PHE A 65 6.95 -0.96 -18.33
C PHE A 65 6.04 -0.77 -17.11
N VAL A 66 6.09 0.42 -16.48
CA VAL A 66 5.12 0.79 -15.42
C VAL A 66 3.71 0.86 -15.99
N LEU A 67 3.53 1.59 -17.10
CA LEU A 67 2.24 1.76 -17.75
C LEU A 67 1.70 0.41 -18.25
N LYS A 68 2.56 -0.47 -18.76
CA LYS A 68 2.12 -1.80 -19.16
C LYS A 68 1.70 -2.66 -17.97
N GLY A 69 2.43 -2.58 -16.85
CA GLY A 69 2.03 -3.25 -15.60
C GLY A 69 0.65 -2.79 -15.11
N GLU A 70 0.40 -1.48 -15.12
CA GLU A 70 -0.91 -0.89 -14.78
C GLU A 70 -2.02 -1.40 -15.73
N GLU A 71 -1.76 -1.41 -17.04
CA GLU A 71 -2.71 -1.91 -18.04
C GLU A 71 -3.05 -3.40 -17.81
N LEU A 72 -2.06 -4.24 -17.48
CA LEU A 72 -2.25 -5.66 -17.20
C LEU A 72 -3.18 -5.87 -16.00
N VAL A 73 -2.96 -5.14 -14.90
CA VAL A 73 -3.83 -5.20 -13.70
C VAL A 73 -5.23 -4.70 -14.03
N SER A 74 -5.34 -3.56 -14.74
CA SER A 74 -6.63 -2.99 -15.12
C SER A 74 -7.44 -3.96 -15.99
N THR A 75 -6.79 -4.59 -16.97
CA THR A 75 -7.41 -5.56 -17.87
C THR A 75 -7.85 -6.81 -17.11
N TYR A 76 -7.00 -7.35 -16.23
CA TYR A 76 -7.34 -8.49 -15.39
C TYR A 76 -8.62 -8.25 -14.58
N ILE A 77 -8.74 -7.07 -13.95
CA ILE A 77 -9.91 -6.67 -13.17
C ILE A 77 -11.13 -6.48 -14.08
N GLN A 78 -10.98 -5.72 -15.16
CA GLN A 78 -12.07 -5.38 -16.07
C GLN A 78 -12.71 -6.63 -16.70
N ASP A 79 -11.87 -7.59 -17.08
CA ASP A 79 -12.30 -8.82 -17.74
C ASP A 79 -12.71 -9.92 -16.75
N ASN A 80 -12.66 -9.64 -15.43
CA ASN A 80 -12.91 -10.62 -14.36
C ASN A 80 -12.08 -11.90 -14.51
N GLN A 81 -10.81 -11.75 -14.89
CA GLN A 81 -9.90 -12.88 -15.01
C GLN A 81 -9.62 -13.49 -13.64
N THR A 82 -9.33 -14.79 -13.61
CA THR A 82 -9.09 -15.51 -12.34
C THR A 82 -7.69 -16.13 -12.26
N ASP A 83 -6.94 -16.14 -13.37
CA ASP A 83 -5.59 -16.71 -13.39
C ASP A 83 -4.55 -15.70 -12.87
N PHE A 84 -4.48 -15.60 -11.54
CA PHE A 84 -3.53 -14.70 -10.88
C PHE A 84 -2.06 -15.10 -11.10
N LYS A 85 -1.78 -16.37 -11.44
CA LYS A 85 -0.40 -16.81 -11.73
C LYS A 85 0.07 -16.26 -13.06
N ALA A 86 -0.78 -16.34 -14.09
CA ALA A 86 -0.50 -15.74 -15.38
C ALA A 86 -0.29 -14.22 -15.26
N LEU A 87 -1.13 -13.51 -14.49
CA LEU A 87 -0.94 -12.09 -14.22
C LEU A 87 0.42 -11.83 -13.52
N ALA A 88 0.76 -12.60 -12.49
CA ALA A 88 2.01 -12.43 -11.75
C ALA A 88 3.24 -12.66 -12.64
N GLU A 89 3.22 -13.65 -13.54
CA GLU A 89 4.27 -13.87 -14.53
C GLU A 89 4.43 -12.68 -15.48
N GLN A 90 3.32 -12.15 -16.01
CA GLN A 90 3.35 -10.97 -16.89
C GLN A 90 3.88 -9.72 -16.17
N LEU A 91 3.49 -9.51 -14.91
CA LEU A 91 3.99 -8.41 -14.09
C LEU A 91 5.48 -8.57 -13.76
N LYS A 92 5.93 -9.78 -13.47
CA LYS A 92 7.35 -10.09 -13.26
C LYS A 92 8.19 -9.77 -14.50
N ASP A 93 7.67 -10.02 -15.69
CA ASP A 93 8.33 -9.64 -16.94
C ASP A 93 8.44 -8.12 -17.07
N GLN A 94 7.35 -7.37 -16.82
CA GLN A 94 7.41 -5.91 -16.84
C GLN A 94 8.37 -5.35 -15.80
N ASN A 95 8.35 -5.88 -14.57
CA ASN A 95 9.27 -5.51 -13.51
C ASN A 95 10.73 -5.77 -13.89
N THR A 96 11.00 -6.89 -14.57
CA THR A 96 12.34 -7.19 -15.07
C THR A 96 12.81 -6.15 -16.09
N GLN A 97 11.94 -5.72 -17.00
CA GLN A 97 12.28 -4.69 -17.98
C GLN A 97 12.41 -3.30 -17.35
N LEU A 98 11.56 -2.98 -16.37
CA LEU A 98 11.65 -1.76 -15.56
C LEU A 98 13.02 -1.67 -14.88
N ILE A 99 13.48 -2.75 -14.23
CA ILE A 99 14.79 -2.78 -13.57
C ILE A 99 15.92 -2.62 -14.60
N LYS A 100 15.85 -3.32 -15.74
CA LYS A 100 16.88 -3.26 -16.79
C LYS A 100 16.97 -1.91 -17.47
N SER A 101 15.89 -1.14 -17.50
CA SER A 101 15.82 0.19 -18.12
C SER A 101 16.18 1.32 -17.17
N CYS A 102 16.41 1.03 -15.88
CA CYS A 102 16.80 2.04 -14.91
C CYS A 102 18.18 2.63 -15.24
N THR A 103 18.22 3.94 -15.45
CA THR A 103 19.46 4.73 -15.63
C THR A 103 19.64 5.78 -14.53
N MET A 104 18.67 5.85 -13.60
CA MET A 104 18.68 6.77 -12.47
C MET A 104 19.81 6.48 -11.49
N THR A 105 20.27 7.53 -10.82
CA THR A 105 21.23 7.46 -9.73
C THR A 105 20.82 8.45 -8.63
N GLY A 106 21.39 8.32 -7.44
CA GLY A 106 21.12 9.21 -6.31
C GLY A 106 19.77 8.95 -5.63
N LYS A 107 19.24 9.95 -4.92
CA LYS A 107 18.12 9.74 -4.00
C LYS A 107 16.86 9.17 -4.66
N SER A 108 16.53 9.59 -5.88
CA SER A 108 15.37 9.04 -6.60
C SER A 108 15.50 7.53 -6.88
N HIS A 109 16.72 7.04 -7.10
CA HIS A 109 16.99 5.61 -7.25
C HIS A 109 16.83 4.87 -5.93
N ASP A 110 17.34 5.42 -4.84
CA ASP A 110 17.25 4.81 -3.50
C ASP A 110 15.78 4.73 -3.04
N GLU A 111 15.00 5.78 -3.27
CA GLU A 111 13.57 5.80 -2.96
C GLU A 111 12.76 4.83 -3.85
N LEU A 112 13.18 4.66 -5.11
CA LEU A 112 12.60 3.61 -5.96
C LEU A 112 12.87 2.22 -5.40
N HIS A 113 14.06 1.93 -4.84
CA HIS A 113 14.33 0.62 -4.22
C HIS A 113 13.43 0.32 -3.03
N LYS A 114 13.22 1.31 -2.16
CA LYS A 114 12.30 1.18 -1.02
C LYS A 114 10.89 0.81 -1.47
N TRP A 115 10.43 1.37 -2.59
CA TRP A 115 9.12 1.07 -3.15
C TRP A 115 9.09 -0.27 -3.91
N LEU A 116 10.09 -0.50 -4.76
CA LEU A 116 10.09 -1.59 -5.73
C LEU A 116 10.35 -2.94 -5.05
N HIS A 117 11.24 -2.99 -4.05
CA HIS A 117 11.57 -4.23 -3.36
C HIS A 117 10.35 -4.99 -2.79
N PRO A 118 9.47 -4.38 -1.97
CA PRO A 118 8.28 -5.07 -1.48
C PRO A 118 7.30 -5.39 -2.62
N HIS A 119 7.22 -4.58 -3.67
CA HIS A 119 6.38 -4.87 -4.83
C HIS A 119 6.84 -6.15 -5.57
N LEU A 120 8.15 -6.38 -5.71
CA LEU A 120 8.68 -7.58 -6.34
C LEU A 120 8.34 -8.86 -5.59
N GLU A 121 8.27 -8.81 -4.26
CA GLU A 121 7.91 -9.98 -3.45
C GLU A 121 6.42 -10.36 -3.61
N ILE A 122 5.54 -9.43 -3.98
CA ILE A 122 4.12 -9.71 -4.24
C ILE A 122 3.93 -10.57 -5.49
N VAL A 123 4.73 -10.32 -6.54
CA VAL A 123 4.60 -10.99 -7.85
C VAL A 123 5.56 -12.16 -8.02
N LYS A 124 6.22 -12.58 -6.94
CA LYS A 124 7.16 -13.69 -6.95
C LYS A 124 6.39 -15.01 -7.04
N THR A 125 6.47 -15.62 -8.21
CA THR A 125 5.90 -16.94 -8.51
C THR A 125 6.91 -18.07 -8.34
#